data_AF-A0A4U9HK42-F1
#
_entry.id   AF-A0A4U9HK42-F1
#
_cell.length_a   1.000
_cell.length_b   1.000
_cell.length_c   1.000
_cell.angle_alpha   90.00
_cell.angle_beta   90.00
_cell.angle_gamma   90.00
#
_symmetry.space_group_name_H-M   'P 1'
#
loop_
_entity.id
_entity.type
_entity.pdbx_description
1 polymer ?
#
loop_
_entity_poly.entity_id
_entity_poly.type
_entity_poly.pdbx_seq_one_letter_code
_entity_poly.pdbx_strand_id
1 'polypeptide(L)'
;MLTEIRGGAARSLGAQMVVREDGQYCGFVSGGCVEAAAAFEALEVIVSGQDREVRYGQGSPWFDIVLPCGGGITLAIHKLRSAQPLLAVLNRLAQRQPAGLRYTPQTQMLTCLSEPTLTGWHNQGIEIAFQPCVRLLIHGNSIEAQATAELAAAAGYAICPFDPCSGDPGSPH
;
A
#
# COMPACT_ATOMS: atom_id res chain seq x y z
N MET A 1 -1.14 1.43 10.02
CA MET A 1 -0.66 2.17 8.83
C MET A 1 0.42 3.14 9.26
N LEU A 2 1.52 3.26 8.52
CA LEU A 2 2.62 4.18 8.80
C LEU A 2 2.26 5.60 8.35
N THR A 3 2.22 6.55 9.29
CA THR A 3 1.73 7.92 9.08
C THR A 3 2.81 9.00 9.20
N GLU A 4 3.89 8.72 9.93
CA GLU A 4 5.01 9.65 10.08
C GLU A 4 6.34 8.89 10.21
N ILE A 5 7.42 9.53 9.76
CA ILE A 5 8.80 9.04 9.87
C ILE A 5 9.65 10.15 10.48
N ARG A 6 10.51 9.79 11.43
CA ARG A 6 11.52 10.66 12.05
C ARG A 6 12.88 10.05 11.77
N GLY A 7 13.75 10.77 11.08
CA GLY A 7 15.01 10.20 10.58
C GLY A 7 14.76 9.24 9.40
N GLY A 8 15.35 8.03 9.45
CA GLY A 8 15.16 7.00 8.43
C GLY A 8 14.14 5.95 8.81
N ALA A 9 13.51 5.30 7.82
CA ALA A 9 12.68 4.12 8.02
C ALA A 9 12.84 3.15 6.83
N ALA A 10 12.60 1.86 7.07
CA ALA A 10 12.69 0.82 6.03
C ALA A 10 11.54 0.91 4.99
N ARG A 11 10.45 1.59 5.34
CA ARG A 11 9.25 1.72 4.50
C ARG A 11 8.81 3.18 4.37
N SER A 12 8.13 3.46 3.27
CA SER A 12 7.55 4.77 2.98
C SER A 12 6.26 5.01 3.79
N LEU A 13 5.86 6.29 3.87
CA LEU A 13 4.53 6.67 4.34
C LEU A 13 3.45 5.87 3.59
N GLY A 14 2.39 5.54 4.31
CA GLY A 14 1.30 4.73 3.79
C GLY A 14 1.58 3.23 3.75
N ALA A 15 2.73 2.74 4.21
CA ALA A 15 2.94 1.31 4.41
C ALA A 15 1.89 0.74 5.39
N GLN A 16 1.32 -0.41 5.04
CA GLN A 16 0.21 -1.02 5.76
C GLN A 16 0.58 -2.43 6.23
N MET A 17 -0.03 -2.78 7.36
CA MET A 17 -0.06 -4.11 7.93
C MET A 17 -1.50 -4.36 8.38
N VAL A 18 -2.00 -5.56 8.13
CA VAL A 18 -3.35 -5.98 8.50
C VAL A 18 -3.23 -7.07 9.54
N VAL A 19 -4.00 -6.96 10.61
CA VAL A 19 -4.01 -7.90 11.72
C VAL A 19 -5.42 -8.48 11.84
N ARG A 20 -5.50 -9.80 11.93
CA ARG A 20 -6.74 -10.55 12.14
C ARG A 20 -6.94 -10.78 13.63
N GLU A 21 -8.18 -11.03 14.02
CA GLU A 21 -8.56 -11.27 15.42
C GLU A 21 -7.92 -12.53 16.03
N ASP A 22 -7.47 -13.48 15.19
CA ASP A 22 -6.72 -14.67 15.60
C ASP A 22 -5.21 -14.41 15.78
N GLY A 23 -4.78 -13.15 15.69
CA GLY A 23 -3.39 -12.72 15.85
C GLY A 23 -2.52 -12.89 14.60
N GLN A 24 -3.05 -13.49 13.52
CA GLN A 24 -2.32 -13.55 12.26
C GLN A 24 -2.26 -12.17 11.60
N TYR A 25 -1.17 -11.88 10.89
CA TYR A 25 -1.01 -10.62 10.20
C TYR A 25 -0.27 -10.74 8.88
N CYS A 26 -0.49 -9.76 8.00
CA CYS A 26 0.20 -9.63 6.72
C CYS A 26 0.61 -8.18 6.45
N GLY A 27 1.64 -7.99 5.62
CA GLY A 27 2.28 -6.69 5.44
C GLY A 27 3.25 -6.35 6.57
N PHE A 28 4.01 -5.28 6.39
CA PHE A 28 5.02 -4.85 7.36
C PHE A 28 5.31 -3.36 7.21
N VAL A 29 5.74 -2.75 8.31
CA VAL A 29 5.92 -1.30 8.44
C VAL A 29 7.37 -0.92 8.73
N SER A 30 8.16 -1.84 9.30
CA SER A 30 9.58 -1.65 9.56
C SER A 30 10.43 -2.86 9.16
N GLY A 31 9.87 -4.07 9.12
CA GLY A 31 10.59 -5.30 8.76
C GLY A 31 11.49 -5.84 9.88
N GLY A 32 11.07 -5.72 11.15
CA GLY A 32 11.85 -6.11 12.33
C GLY A 32 10.97 -6.46 13.55
N CYS A 33 11.41 -6.06 14.74
CA CYS A 33 10.69 -6.34 16.00
C CYS A 33 9.37 -5.56 16.16
N VAL A 34 9.14 -4.53 15.34
CA VAL A 34 7.97 -3.65 15.45
C VAL A 34 6.67 -4.35 15.06
N GLU A 35 6.71 -5.28 14.11
CA GLU A 35 5.51 -5.96 13.60
C GLU A 35 4.75 -6.71 14.72
N ALA A 36 5.45 -7.38 15.63
CA ALA A 36 4.82 -8.09 16.74
C ALA A 36 4.17 -7.14 17.75
N ALA A 37 4.84 -6.03 18.08
CA ALA A 37 4.29 -4.99 18.95
C ALA A 37 3.07 -4.31 18.31
N ALA A 38 3.15 -3.99 17.01
CA ALA A 38 2.04 -3.44 16.27
C ALA A 38 0.85 -4.41 16.18
N ALA A 39 1.11 -5.72 16.06
CA ALA A 39 0.06 -6.75 16.09
C ALA A 39 -0.65 -6.80 17.45
N PHE A 40 0.11 -6.73 18.55
CA PHE A 40 -0.45 -6.68 19.90
C PHE A 40 -1.39 -5.48 20.08
N GLU A 41 -0.92 -4.28 19.73
CA GLU A 41 -1.73 -3.05 19.79
C GLU A 41 -2.98 -3.15 18.91
N ALA A 42 -2.88 -3.76 17.73
CA ALA A 42 -4.02 -3.95 16.84
C ALA A 42 -5.07 -4.92 17.41
N LEU A 43 -4.66 -5.98 18.11
CA LEU A 43 -5.59 -6.88 18.80
C LEU A 43 -6.38 -6.13 19.87
N GLU A 44 -5.74 -5.25 20.63
CA GLU A 44 -6.45 -4.42 21.60
C GLU A 44 -7.42 -3.42 20.94
N VAL A 45 -7.06 -2.86 19.77
CA VAL A 45 -7.99 -2.01 18.97
C VAL A 45 -9.18 -2.82 18.46
N ILE A 46 -8.97 -4.08 18.04
CA ILE A 46 -10.04 -4.97 17.59
C ILE A 46 -11.05 -5.20 18.72
N VAL A 47 -10.56 -5.49 19.94
CA VAL A 47 -11.37 -5.76 21.13
C VAL A 47 -12.07 -4.50 21.63
N SER A 48 -11.33 -3.40 21.84
CA SER A 48 -11.89 -2.15 22.38
C SER A 48 -12.77 -1.39 21.38
N GLY A 49 -12.54 -1.60 20.07
CA GLY A 49 -13.14 -0.81 19.00
C GLY A 49 -12.66 0.64 18.93
N GLN A 50 -11.64 1.01 19.71
CA GLN A 50 -11.09 2.36 19.78
C GLN A 50 -9.80 2.44 18.98
N ASP A 51 -9.81 3.26 17.94
CA ASP A 51 -8.63 3.49 17.10
C ASP A 51 -7.58 4.29 17.90
N ARG A 52 -6.28 4.07 17.63
CA ARG A 52 -5.18 4.71 18.35
C ARG A 52 -3.99 5.02 17.46
N GLU A 53 -3.12 5.89 17.95
CA GLU A 53 -1.80 6.16 17.37
C GLU A 53 -0.72 5.59 18.29
N VAL A 54 0.28 4.91 17.70
CA VAL A 54 1.42 4.34 18.43
C VAL A 54 2.72 4.82 17.81
N ARG A 55 3.70 5.13 18.66
CA ARG A 55 5.04 5.58 18.25
C ARG A 55 6.07 4.55 18.65
N TYR A 56 7.03 4.30 17.76
CA TYR A 56 8.14 3.36 17.98
C TYR A 56 9.47 4.00 17.61
N GLY A 57 10.55 3.62 18.30
CA GLY A 57 11.89 4.19 18.10
C GLY A 57 12.02 5.59 18.69
N GLN A 58 12.65 6.50 17.94
CA GLN A 58 12.92 7.86 18.42
C GLN A 58 11.63 8.60 18.82
N GLY A 59 11.56 9.03 20.09
CA GLY A 59 10.39 9.72 20.66
C GLY A 59 9.25 8.79 21.10
N SER A 60 9.48 7.47 21.08
CA SER A 60 8.58 6.47 21.66
C SER A 60 8.59 6.52 23.19
N PRO A 61 7.46 6.28 23.87
CA PRO A 61 7.43 6.00 25.30
C PRO A 61 8.03 4.63 25.66
N TRP A 62 8.12 3.73 24.67
CA TRP A 62 8.69 2.38 24.80
C TRP A 62 10.20 2.44 24.62
N PHE A 63 10.96 2.25 25.72
CA PHE A 63 12.42 2.29 25.73
C PHE A 63 13.08 1.05 25.10
N ASP A 64 12.34 -0.04 25.00
CA ASP A 64 12.80 -1.36 24.54
C ASP A 64 12.67 -1.55 23.01
N ILE A 65 11.94 -0.68 22.32
CA ILE A 65 11.78 -0.75 20.86
C ILE A 65 12.63 0.32 20.19
N VAL A 66 13.85 -0.05 19.83
CA VAL A 66 14.79 0.78 19.07
C VAL A 66 14.86 0.30 17.62
N LEU A 67 14.66 1.23 16.68
CA LEU A 67 14.80 0.93 15.26
C LEU A 67 16.28 0.85 14.88
N PRO A 68 16.71 -0.10 14.01
CA PRO A 68 18.11 -0.25 13.60
C PRO A 68 18.72 1.01 12.96
N CYS A 69 17.89 1.84 12.33
CA CYS A 69 18.28 3.11 11.72
C CYS A 69 18.45 4.27 12.71
N GLY A 70 18.11 4.08 14.00
CA GLY A 70 18.08 5.13 15.02
C GLY A 70 16.93 6.13 14.87
N GLY A 71 16.04 5.95 13.88
CA GLY A 71 14.87 6.79 13.64
C GLY A 71 13.66 6.41 14.49
N GLY A 72 12.50 6.97 14.12
CA GLY A 72 11.21 6.65 14.73
C GLY A 72 10.08 6.65 13.71
N ILE A 73 9.02 5.90 13.99
CA ILE A 73 7.81 5.86 13.16
C ILE A 73 6.56 6.09 14.00
N THR A 74 5.54 6.65 13.37
CA THR A 74 4.18 6.71 13.91
C THR A 74 3.28 5.78 13.11
N LEU A 75 2.51 4.94 13.82
CA LEU A 75 1.49 4.09 13.24
C LEU A 75 0.10 4.55 13.69
N ALA A 76 -0.80 4.81 12.75
CA ALA A 76 -2.23 4.83 13.01
C ALA A 76 -2.77 3.39 12.95
N ILE A 77 -3.38 2.94 14.05
CA ILE A 77 -4.00 1.63 14.19
C ILE A 77 -5.50 1.85 14.29
N HIS A 78 -6.24 1.37 13.30
CA HIS A 78 -7.68 1.56 13.21
C HIS A 78 -8.38 0.24 12.90
N LYS A 79 -9.57 0.05 13.47
CA LYS A 79 -10.40 -1.11 13.20
C LYS A 79 -11.00 -1.01 11.78
N LEU A 80 -10.97 -2.11 11.04
CA LEU A 80 -11.66 -2.19 9.76
C LEU A 80 -13.16 -2.42 10.00
N ARG A 81 -13.95 -1.34 9.99
CA ARG A 81 -15.41 -1.38 10.23
C ARG A 81 -16.21 -1.82 9.00
N SER A 82 -15.67 -1.61 7.80
CA SER A 82 -16.26 -2.03 6.54
C SER A 82 -15.17 -2.29 5.50
N ALA A 83 -15.31 -3.34 4.72
CA ALA A 83 -14.42 -3.65 3.59
C ALA A 83 -14.75 -2.85 2.32
N GLN A 84 -15.90 -2.17 2.27
CA GLN A 84 -16.38 -1.50 1.07
C GLN A 84 -15.41 -0.46 0.48
N PRO A 85 -14.74 0.39 1.28
CA PRO A 85 -13.74 1.32 0.75
C PRO A 85 -12.55 0.60 0.08
N LEU A 86 -12.12 -0.54 0.64
CA LEU A 86 -11.03 -1.34 0.08
C LEU A 86 -11.45 -1.95 -1.27
N LEU A 87 -12.64 -2.53 -1.33
CA LEU A 87 -13.20 -3.07 -2.57
C LEU A 87 -13.34 -2.00 -3.65
N ALA A 88 -13.76 -0.79 -3.28
CA ALA A 88 -13.85 0.33 -4.22
C ALA A 88 -12.48 0.73 -4.78
N VAL A 89 -11.43 0.79 -3.95
CA VAL A 89 -10.05 1.03 -4.40
C VAL A 89 -9.60 -0.08 -5.36
N LEU A 90 -9.79 -1.35 -4.99
CA LEU A 90 -9.41 -2.50 -5.83
C LEU A 90 -10.12 -2.47 -7.19
N ASN A 91 -11.42 -2.16 -7.22
CA ASN A 91 -12.19 -2.03 -8.45
C ASN A 91 -11.66 -0.93 -9.38
N ARG A 92 -11.28 0.23 -8.82
CA ARG A 92 -10.67 1.31 -9.61
C ARG A 92 -9.31 0.92 -10.18
N LEU A 93 -8.46 0.28 -9.37
CA LEU A 93 -7.15 -0.19 -9.82
C LEU A 93 -7.28 -1.25 -10.93
N ALA A 94 -8.26 -2.16 -10.83
CA ALA A 94 -8.58 -3.12 -11.89
C ALA A 94 -9.02 -2.42 -13.19
N GLN A 95 -9.72 -1.29 -13.09
CA GLN A 95 -10.12 -0.44 -14.22
C GLN A 95 -9.02 0.55 -14.66
N ARG A 96 -7.80 0.41 -14.14
CA ARG A 96 -6.66 1.32 -14.39
C ARG A 96 -6.92 2.78 -14.06
N GLN A 97 -7.75 3.05 -13.06
CA GLN A 97 -7.97 4.39 -12.55
C GLN A 97 -7.14 4.59 -11.27
N PRO A 98 -6.47 5.74 -11.09
CA PRO A 98 -5.93 6.12 -9.79
C PRO A 98 -7.01 6.05 -8.71
N ALA A 99 -6.59 5.65 -7.52
CA ALA A 99 -7.47 5.51 -6.37
C ALA A 99 -6.72 5.83 -5.09
N GLY A 100 -7.43 6.36 -4.11
CA GLY A 100 -6.88 6.56 -2.77
C GLY A 100 -7.71 5.88 -1.71
N LEU A 101 -7.07 5.60 -0.58
CA LEU A 101 -7.74 5.23 0.65
C LEU A 101 -7.49 6.32 1.67
N ARG A 102 -8.56 6.89 2.24
CA ARG A 102 -8.48 7.90 3.28
C ARG A 102 -8.99 7.36 4.60
N TYR A 103 -8.18 7.47 5.64
CA TYR A 103 -8.60 7.26 7.03
C TYR A 103 -8.82 8.60 7.71
N THR A 104 -9.98 8.79 8.33
CA THR A 104 -10.32 10.01 9.09
C THR A 104 -10.42 9.67 10.58
N PRO A 105 -9.44 10.05 11.42
CA PRO A 105 -9.43 9.70 12.84
C PRO A 105 -10.66 10.18 13.62
N GLN A 106 -11.20 11.35 13.28
CA GLN A 106 -12.33 11.97 13.99
C GLN A 106 -13.61 11.14 13.86
N THR A 107 -13.79 10.48 12.71
CA THR A 107 -14.95 9.64 12.44
C THR A 107 -14.63 8.15 12.48
N GLN A 108 -13.35 7.80 12.62
CA GLN A 108 -12.85 6.42 12.60
C GLN A 108 -13.28 5.64 11.34
N MET A 109 -13.39 6.34 10.21
CA MET A 109 -13.87 5.78 8.94
C MET A 109 -12.79 5.73 7.88
N LEU A 110 -12.91 4.71 7.02
CA LEU A 110 -12.21 4.63 5.75
C LEU A 110 -13.13 5.07 4.62
N THR A 111 -12.59 5.81 3.65
CA THR A 111 -13.27 6.17 2.42
C THR A 111 -12.35 5.94 1.22
N CYS A 112 -12.94 5.57 0.09
CA CYS A 112 -12.23 5.53 -1.19
C CYS A 112 -12.21 6.94 -1.78
N LEU A 113 -11.05 7.35 -2.32
CA LEU A 113 -10.88 8.58 -3.08
C LEU A 113 -10.73 8.25 -4.56
N SER A 114 -11.41 9.01 -5.42
CA SER A 114 -11.28 8.87 -6.88
C SER A 114 -10.05 9.61 -7.43
N GLU A 115 -9.63 10.68 -6.76
CA GLU A 115 -8.52 11.54 -7.14
C GLU A 115 -7.58 11.65 -5.94
N PRO A 116 -6.72 10.63 -5.70
CA PRO A 116 -5.78 10.68 -4.59
C PRO A 116 -4.75 11.80 -4.81
N THR A 117 -4.40 12.48 -3.72
CA THR A 117 -3.24 13.37 -3.69
C THR A 117 -1.97 12.58 -3.32
N LEU A 118 -0.91 13.24 -2.85
CA LEU A 118 0.29 12.56 -2.37
C LEU A 118 0.00 11.82 -1.05
N THR A 119 0.49 10.59 -0.87
CA THR A 119 0.35 9.85 0.39
C THR A 119 0.83 10.66 1.59
N GLY A 120 -0.01 10.81 2.62
CA GLY A 120 0.30 11.59 3.81
C GLY A 120 -0.94 12.18 4.48
N TRP A 121 -0.72 13.13 5.40
CA TRP A 121 -1.79 13.85 6.08
C TRP A 121 -2.36 14.97 5.21
N HIS A 122 -3.69 14.99 5.05
CA HIS A 122 -4.45 16.01 4.33
C HIS A 122 -5.74 16.33 5.07
N ASN A 123 -6.04 17.61 5.35
CA ASN A 123 -7.31 18.03 5.94
C ASN A 123 -7.75 17.13 7.13
N GLN A 124 -6.86 16.88 8.10
CA GLN A 124 -7.07 16.03 9.27
C GLN A 124 -7.28 14.51 9.03
N GLY A 125 -7.07 14.02 7.81
CA GLY A 125 -7.10 12.58 7.51
C GLY A 125 -5.81 12.12 6.86
N ILE A 126 -5.58 10.81 6.87
CA ILE A 126 -4.42 10.18 6.26
C ILE A 126 -4.86 9.58 4.93
N GLU A 127 -4.24 10.00 3.84
CA GLU A 127 -4.50 9.49 2.50
C GLU A 127 -3.35 8.58 2.06
N ILE A 128 -3.69 7.46 1.45
CA ILE A 128 -2.76 6.63 0.69
C ILE A 128 -3.17 6.68 -0.77
N ALA A 129 -2.22 7.02 -1.63
CA ALA A 129 -2.40 7.03 -3.07
C ALA A 129 -1.96 5.70 -3.68
N PHE A 130 -2.81 5.13 -4.54
CA PHE A 130 -2.53 3.94 -5.32
C PHE A 130 -2.56 4.29 -6.80
N GLN A 131 -1.49 3.93 -7.50
CA GLN A 131 -1.41 4.00 -8.94
C GLN A 131 -1.65 2.61 -9.55
N PRO A 132 -2.42 2.51 -10.64
CA PRO A 132 -2.51 1.27 -11.39
C PRO A 132 -1.12 0.76 -11.80
N CYS A 133 -0.94 -0.56 -11.84
CA CYS A 133 0.30 -1.16 -12.31
C CYS A 133 0.65 -0.60 -13.71
N VAL A 134 1.87 -0.11 -13.84
CA VAL A 134 2.40 0.41 -15.11
C VAL A 134 2.44 -0.74 -16.11
N ARG A 135 1.91 -0.50 -17.31
CA ARG A 135 2.01 -1.47 -18.41
C ARG A 135 3.11 -1.07 -19.35
N LEU A 136 3.98 -2.03 -19.68
CA LEU A 136 5.00 -1.84 -20.69
C LEU A 136 4.49 -2.40 -22.01
N LEU A 137 4.41 -1.54 -23.02
CA LEU A 137 4.16 -1.93 -24.40
C LEU A 137 5.52 -2.11 -25.06
N ILE A 138 5.85 -3.34 -25.45
CA ILE A 138 7.10 -3.66 -26.13
C ILE A 138 6.77 -3.88 -27.60
N HIS A 139 7.47 -3.15 -28.47
CA HIS A 139 7.28 -3.21 -29.91
C HIS A 139 8.47 -3.91 -30.58
N GLY A 140 8.20 -5.01 -31.28
CA GLY A 140 9.20 -5.81 -32.01
C GLY A 140 9.62 -7.10 -31.28
N ASN A 141 10.14 -8.06 -32.04
CA ASN A 141 10.50 -9.41 -31.58
C ASN A 141 12.02 -9.61 -31.51
N SER A 142 12.78 -8.55 -31.21
CA SER A 142 14.23 -8.66 -31.07
C SER A 142 14.61 -9.33 -29.74
N ILE A 143 15.85 -9.83 -29.64
CA ILE A 143 16.35 -10.44 -28.41
C ILE A 143 16.37 -9.43 -27.25
N GLU A 144 16.60 -8.16 -27.54
CA GLU A 144 16.55 -7.06 -26.58
C GLU A 144 15.11 -6.80 -26.11
N ALA A 145 14.13 -6.89 -27.00
CA ALA A 145 12.71 -6.76 -26.66
C ALA A 145 12.25 -7.89 -25.71
N GLN A 146 12.71 -9.11 -25.96
CA GLN A 146 12.39 -10.27 -25.12
C GLN A 146 13.09 -10.19 -23.74
N ALA A 147 14.37 -9.81 -23.70
CA ALA A 147 15.07 -9.57 -22.44
C ALA A 147 14.43 -8.44 -21.62
N THR A 148 13.97 -7.38 -22.29
CA THR A 148 13.25 -6.26 -21.64
C THR A 148 11.92 -6.74 -21.06
N ALA A 149 11.19 -7.61 -21.78
CA ALA A 149 9.95 -8.21 -21.30
C ALA A 149 10.19 -9.03 -20.03
N GLU A 150 11.20 -9.89 -20.01
CA GLU A 150 11.52 -10.72 -18.84
C GLU A 150 11.87 -9.89 -17.61
N LEU A 151 12.69 -8.84 -17.76
CA LEU A 151 13.02 -7.91 -16.68
C LEU A 151 11.79 -7.14 -16.19
N ALA A 152 10.93 -6.70 -17.10
CA ALA A 152 9.70 -5.99 -16.77
C ALA A 152 8.72 -6.88 -15.98
N ALA A 153 8.55 -8.14 -16.40
CA ALA A 153 7.72 -9.11 -15.66
C ALA A 153 8.28 -9.35 -14.26
N ALA A 154 9.60 -9.55 -14.14
CA ALA A 154 10.27 -9.77 -12.85
C ALA A 154 10.15 -8.56 -11.91
N ALA A 155 10.12 -7.33 -12.46
CA ALA A 155 9.90 -6.10 -11.70
C ALA A 155 8.41 -5.80 -11.40
N GLY A 156 7.49 -6.66 -11.83
CA GLY A 156 6.05 -6.54 -11.54
C GLY A 156 5.27 -5.65 -12.51
N TYR A 157 5.81 -5.35 -13.68
CA TYR A 157 5.10 -4.65 -14.75
C TYR A 157 4.22 -5.63 -15.54
N ALA A 158 3.02 -5.19 -15.90
CA ALA A 158 2.18 -5.94 -16.84
C ALA A 158 2.63 -5.68 -18.28
N ILE A 159 2.95 -6.73 -19.02
CA ILE A 159 3.46 -6.64 -20.39
C ILE A 159 2.32 -6.82 -21.38
N CYS A 160 2.22 -5.92 -22.34
CA CYS A 160 1.36 -6.08 -23.50
C CYS A 160 2.26 -6.29 -24.73
N PRO A 161 2.36 -7.50 -25.29
CA PRO A 161 3.02 -7.69 -26.57
C PRO A 161 2.18 -7.00 -27.65
N PHE A 162 2.83 -6.16 -28.47
CA PHE A 162 2.21 -5.59 -29.65
C PHE A 162 2.88 -6.18 -30.88
N ASP A 163 2.13 -7.00 -31.62
CA ASP A 163 2.60 -7.67 -32.83
C ASP A 163 1.89 -7.04 -34.06
N PRO A 164 2.52 -6.09 -34.77
CA PRO A 164 1.90 -5.43 -35.93
C PRO A 164 1.70 -6.35 -37.14
N CYS A 165 2.17 -7.60 -37.09
CA CYS A 165 2.09 -8.57 -38.18
C CYS A 165 0.94 -9.59 -38.09
N SER A 166 -0.06 -9.37 -37.23
CA SER A 166 -1.36 -10.05 -37.39
C SER A 166 -2.24 -9.27 -38.38
N GLY A 167 -1.86 -9.32 -39.65
CA GLY A 167 -2.77 -8.93 -40.73
C GLY A 167 -4.00 -9.83 -40.70
N ASP A 168 -5.18 -9.22 -40.74
CA ASP A 168 -6.45 -9.90 -40.94
C ASP A 168 -6.43 -10.66 -42.29
N PRO A 169 -6.43 -12.01 -42.31
CA PRO A 169 -6.60 -12.75 -43.55
C PRO A 169 -8.10 -12.91 -43.80
N GLY A 170 -8.79 -11.81 -44.10
CA GLY A 170 -10.25 -11.80 -43.93
C GLY A 170 -11.07 -10.74 -44.67
N SER A 171 -10.59 -10.11 -45.74
CA SER A 171 -11.46 -9.27 -46.60
C SER A 171 -11.51 -9.83 -48.04
N PRO A 172 -12.64 -10.42 -48.49
CA PRO A 172 -12.85 -10.69 -49.91
C PRO A 172 -13.19 -9.39 -50.66
N HIS A 173 -12.77 -9.36 -51.92
CA HIS A 173 -12.86 -8.31 -52.94
C HIS A 173 -14.11 -7.42 -52.94
#